data_AF-A0A1X6ZBY1-F1
#
_entry.id   AF-A0A1X6ZBY1-F1
#
_cell.length_a   1.000
_cell.length_b   1.000
_cell.length_c   1.000
_cell.angle_alpha   90.00
_cell.angle_beta   90.00
_cell.angle_gamma   90.00
#
_symmetry.space_group_name_H-M   'P 1'
#
loop_
_entity.id
_entity.type
_entity.pdbx_description
1 polymer ?
#
loop_
_entity_poly.entity_id
_entity_poly.type
_entity_poly.pdbx_seq_one_letter_code
_entity_poly.pdbx_strand_id
1 'polypeptide(L)' 'MKPTLDDILNGVPEQSGNGGKPLSPTKKADARSETQLDKISASAKRLLSEEAEQRADKIARLSAARRALGREDNT' A
#
# COMPACT_ATOMS: atom_id res chain seq x y z
N MET A 1 -47.15 11.64 52.14
CA MET A 1 -45.84 12.33 52.17
C MET A 1 -45.32 12.39 50.73
N LYS A 2 -44.75 13.53 50.31
CA LYS A 2 -44.15 13.63 48.97
C LYS A 2 -42.70 13.14 49.09
N PRO A 3 -42.23 12.21 48.24
CA PRO A 3 -40.84 11.80 48.25
C PRO A 3 -39.96 13.02 47.97
N THR A 4 -38.87 13.16 48.73
CA THR A 4 -37.90 14.24 48.55
C THR A 4 -36.91 13.88 47.45
N LEU A 5 -36.21 14.88 46.89
CA LEU A 5 -35.22 14.64 45.84
C LEU A 5 -34.10 13.70 46.32
N ASP A 6 -33.72 13.81 47.59
CA ASP A 6 -32.68 12.99 48.20
C ASP A 6 -33.09 11.52 48.30
N ASP A 7 -34.38 11.24 48.55
CA ASP A 7 -34.92 9.87 48.56
C ASP A 7 -34.80 9.18 47.20
N ILE A 8 -34.86 9.95 46.12
CA ILE A 8 -34.73 9.44 44.74
C ILE A 8 -33.26 9.16 44.41
N LEU A 9 -32.35 10.02 44.87
CA LEU A 9 -30.93 9.92 44.56
C LEU A 9 -30.22 8.81 45.35
N ASN A 10 -30.72 8.47 46.55
CA ASN A 10 -30.16 7.39 47.39
C ASN A 10 -30.23 5.99 46.73
N GLY A 11 -31.09 5.81 45.72
CA GLY A 11 -31.21 4.54 44.99
C GLY A 11 -30.41 4.47 43.68
N VAL A 12 -29.76 5.57 43.28
CA VAL A 12 -29.04 5.61 42.00
C VAL A 12 -27.63 5.03 42.20
N PRO A 13 -27.29 3.90 41.54
CA PRO A 13 -25.95 3.36 41.63
C PRO A 13 -24.95 4.34 41.03
N GLU A 14 -23.77 4.43 41.65
CA GLU A 14 -22.67 5.23 41.10
C GLU A 14 -22.36 4.79 39.67
N GLN A 15 -22.29 5.76 38.76
CA GLN A 15 -22.06 5.49 37.36
C GLN A 15 -20.59 5.10 37.13
N SER A 16 -20.26 3.83 37.31
CA SER A 16 -18.95 3.28 36.96
C SER A 16 -18.91 2.95 35.46
N GLY A 17 -18.14 3.72 34.69
CA GLY A 17 -17.94 3.50 33.25
C GLY A 17 -17.81 4.78 32.43
N ASN A 18 -17.84 4.67 31.09
CA ASN A 18 -17.62 5.79 30.18
C ASN A 18 -18.79 6.80 30.10
N GLY A 19 -19.72 6.80 31.05
CA GLY A 19 -20.82 7.78 31.07
C GLY A 19 -21.73 7.77 29.84
N GLY A 20 -21.80 6.65 29.08
CA GLY A 20 -22.49 6.60 27.78
C GLY A 20 -21.77 7.34 26.64
N LYS A 21 -20.56 7.86 26.90
CA LYS A 21 -19.74 8.47 25.84
C LYS A 21 -19.26 7.37 24.89
N PRO A 22 -19.30 7.60 23.57
CA PRO A 22 -18.67 6.69 22.63
C PRO A 22 -17.16 6.67 22.88
N LEU A 23 -16.57 5.47 22.89
CA LEU A 23 -15.11 5.33 22.96
C LEU A 23 -14.50 5.94 21.69
N SER A 24 -13.55 6.87 21.84
CA SER A 24 -12.81 7.38 20.70
C SER A 24 -12.05 6.23 20.04
N PRO A 25 -12.11 6.06 18.71
CA PRO A 25 -11.36 5.00 18.04
C PRO A 25 -9.87 5.20 18.32
N THR A 26 -9.26 4.22 19.00
CA THR A 26 -7.84 4.23 19.41
C THR A 26 -6.90 3.87 18.27
N LYS A 27 -7.42 3.46 17.11
CA LYS A 27 -6.59 3.16 15.94
C LYS A 27 -6.33 4.45 15.17
N LYS A 28 -5.12 5.00 15.34
CA LYS A 28 -4.53 5.86 14.31
C LYS A 28 -4.51 5.03 13.02
N ALA A 29 -4.99 5.62 11.92
CA ALA A 29 -4.96 4.99 10.61
C ALA A 29 -3.50 4.90 10.16
N ASP A 30 -2.82 3.82 10.56
CA ASP A 30 -1.43 3.58 10.16
C ASP A 30 -1.37 3.09 8.70
N ALA A 31 -0.44 3.70 7.97
CA ALA A 31 0.14 3.35 6.66
C ALA A 31 -0.81 2.76 5.59
N ARG A 32 -0.91 3.45 4.44
CA ARG A 32 -1.55 2.91 3.22
C ARG A 32 -1.09 1.46 3.00
N SER A 33 -2.00 0.52 3.19
CA SER A 33 -1.78 -0.88 2.84
C SER A 33 -1.61 -0.99 1.33
N GLU A 34 -0.58 -1.69 0.87
CA GLU A 34 -0.42 -1.98 -0.56
C GLU A 34 -1.68 -2.63 -1.11
N THR A 35 -2.26 -1.96 -2.09
CA THR A 35 -3.43 -2.43 -2.79
C THR A 35 -3.04 -3.50 -3.82
N GLN A 36 -4.02 -4.25 -4.31
CA GLN A 36 -3.78 -5.17 -5.43
C GLN A 36 -3.26 -4.42 -6.67
N LEU A 37 -3.69 -3.18 -6.89
CA LEU A 37 -3.21 -2.33 -7.98
C LEU A 37 -1.73 -1.98 -7.83
N ASP A 38 -1.26 -1.75 -6.60
CA ASP A 38 0.16 -1.47 -6.34
C ASP A 38 1.03 -2.68 -6.71
N LYS A 39 0.57 -3.89 -6.38
CA LYS A 39 1.26 -5.15 -6.72
C LYS A 39 1.30 -5.40 -8.22
N ILE A 40 0.18 -5.17 -8.92
CA ILE A 40 0.11 -5.29 -10.38
C ILE A 40 1.02 -4.25 -11.05
N SER A 41 1.02 -3.02 -10.54
CA SER A 41 1.88 -1.95 -11.07
C SER A 41 3.36 -2.28 -10.90
N ALA A 42 3.73 -2.86 -9.76
CA ALA A 42 5.11 -3.29 -9.50
C ALA A 42 5.53 -4.44 -10.44
N SER A 43 4.68 -5.44 -10.64
CA SER A 43 4.99 -6.55 -11.54
C SER A 43 5.08 -6.09 -13.01
N ALA A 44 4.16 -5.23 -13.45
CA ALA A 44 4.19 -4.69 -14.81
C ALA A 44 5.47 -3.89 -15.09
N LYS A 45 5.90 -3.05 -14.13
CA LYS A 45 7.17 -2.31 -14.25
C LYS A 45 8.37 -3.23 -14.41
N ARG A 46 8.41 -4.31 -13.62
CA ARG A 46 9.48 -5.30 -13.68
C ARG A 46 9.54 -6.02 -15.02
N LEU A 47 8.39 -6.48 -15.52
CA LEU A 47 8.34 -7.16 -16.82
C LEU A 47 8.79 -6.25 -17.96
N LEU A 48 8.36 -4.98 -17.94
CA LEU A 48 8.76 -4.00 -18.95
C LEU A 48 10.26 -3.71 -18.93
N SER A 49 10.88 -3.63 -17.74
CA SER A 49 12.33 -3.43 -17.64
C SER A 49 13.11 -4.64 -18.15
N GLU A 50 12.70 -5.86 -17.78
CA GLU A 50 13.34 -7.09 -18.24
C GLU A 50 13.23 -7.24 -19.77
N GLU A 51 12.08 -6.93 -20.37
CA GLU A 51 11.94 -6.91 -21.84
C GLU A 51 12.81 -5.84 -22.50
N ALA A 52 12.91 -4.65 -21.90
CA ALA A 52 13.72 -3.56 -22.44
C ALA A 52 15.20 -3.94 -22.48
N GLU A 53 15.70 -4.58 -21.42
CA GLU A 53 17.08 -5.10 -21.36
C GLU A 53 17.31 -6.17 -22.42
N GLN A 54 16.42 -7.15 -22.56
CA GLN A 54 16.54 -8.19 -23.59
C GLN A 54 16.53 -7.62 -25.02
N ARG A 55 15.72 -6.60 -25.27
CA ARG A 55 15.70 -5.89 -26.57
C ARG A 55 17.02 -5.16 -26.80
N ALA A 56 17.54 -4.46 -25.79
CA ALA A 56 18.83 -3.77 -25.88
C ALA A 56 19.97 -4.76 -26.20
N ASP A 57 20.03 -5.89 -25.50
CA ASP A 57 21.01 -6.95 -25.72
C ASP A 57 20.93 -7.52 -27.14
N LYS A 58 19.71 -7.81 -27.61
CA LYS A 58 19.50 -8.32 -28.97
C LYS A 58 19.98 -7.33 -30.02
N ILE A 59 19.67 -6.04 -29.84
CA ILE A 59 20.11 -4.97 -30.75
C ILE A 59 21.63 -4.85 -30.71
N ALA A 60 22.24 -4.88 -29.53
CA ALA A 60 23.69 -4.82 -29.38
C ALA A 60 24.37 -5.98 -30.12
N ARG A 61 23.91 -7.21 -29.92
CA ARG A 61 24.41 -8.41 -30.63
C ARG A 61 24.25 -8.29 -32.14
N LEU A 62 23.07 -7.87 -32.62
CA LEU A 62 22.82 -7.69 -34.05
C LEU A 62 23.73 -6.61 -34.65
N SER A 63 23.91 -5.50 -33.95
CA SER A 63 24.77 -4.41 -34.39
C SER A 63 26.25 -4.84 -34.47
N ALA A 64 26.72 -5.61 -33.49
CA ALA A 64 28.07 -6.16 -33.47
C ALA A 64 28.30 -7.14 -34.62
N ALA A 65 27.35 -8.05 -34.86
CA ALA A 65 27.41 -8.99 -35.98
C ALA A 65 27.43 -8.25 -37.34
N ARG A 66 26.60 -7.21 -37.51
CA ARG A 66 26.61 -6.38 -38.72
C ARG A 66 27.95 -5.66 -38.94
N ARG A 67 28.56 -5.14 -37.87
CA ARG A 67 29.89 -4.50 -37.96
C ARG A 67 30.98 -5.49 -38.30
N ALA A 68 30.92 -6.71 -37.78
CA ALA A 68 31.88 -7.76 -38.10
C ALA A 68 31.79 -8.14 -39.59
N LEU A 69 30.58 -8.39 -40.09
CA LEU A 69 30.34 -8.70 -41.50
C LEU A 69 30.81 -7.57 -42.44
N GLY A 70 30.43 -6.32 -42.16
CA GLY A 70 30.86 -5.18 -42.98
C GLY A 70 32.35 -4.82 -42.88
N ARG A 71 33.09 -5.43 -41.95
CA ARG A 71 34.55 -5.27 -41.82
C ARG A 71 35.31 -6.30 -42.66
N GLU A 72 34.74 -7.48 -42.88
CA GLU A 72 35.35 -8.53 -43.72
C GLU A 72 35.26 -8.20 -45.22
N ASP A 73 34.27 -7.42 -45.66
CA ASP A 73 34.12 -7.00 -47.06
C ASP A 73 35.12 -5.89 -47.49
N ASN A 74 35.94 -5.37 -46.57
CA ASN A 74 36.79 -4.19 -46.79
C ASN A 74 38.29 -4.45 -46.54
N THR A 75 38.70 -5.73 -46.56
CA THR A 75 40.10 -6.21 -46.49
C THR A 75 40.36 -7.21 -47.61
#